data_AF-A0A9E3X5U0-F1
#
_entry.id   AF-A0A9E3X5U0-F1
#
_cell.length_a   1.000
_cell.length_b   1.000
_cell.length_c   1.000
_cell.angle_alpha   90.00
_cell.angle_beta   90.00
_cell.angle_gamma   90.00
#
_symmetry.space_group_name_H-M   'P 1'
#
loop_
_entity.id
_entity.type
_entity.pdbx_description
1 polymer ?
#
loop_
_entity_poly.entity_id
_entity_poly.type
_entity_poly.pdbx_seq_one_letter_code
_entity_poly.pdbx_strand_id
1 'polypeptide(L)'
;VATFFVHAPDLYAQAALSASVTHVHPVAIDGAAVLAKAVALVLEQPACTSFAWQPWMEELIAFSQTHELQKQLRMTKRLFAAGLNPKFAVDYLGCGSAVHESLPFALYAFLYHPTSFEQCLLCAVTHGVEHAELGAMAGAIAGAYHGIAGIPQGWRTKLDNEAYLEQLACKLAQTAATANGNPPYFATQWMGKWN
;
A
#
# COMPACT_ATOMS: atom_id res chain seq x y z
N VAL A 1 -7.20 8.13 3.38
CA VAL A 1 -6.12 9.14 3.55
C VAL A 1 -5.29 9.28 2.28
N ALA A 2 -4.53 8.27 1.86
CA ALA A 2 -3.64 8.34 0.68
C ALA A 2 -4.32 8.81 -0.62
N THR A 3 -5.51 8.28 -0.94
CA THR A 3 -6.26 8.64 -2.16
C THR A 3 -6.74 10.09 -2.19
N PHE A 4 -6.97 10.69 -1.02
CA PHE A 4 -7.47 12.06 -0.90
C PHE A 4 -6.32 13.07 -0.80
N PHE A 5 -5.27 12.73 -0.05
CA PHE A 5 -4.13 13.60 0.24
C PHE A 5 -2.90 13.27 -0.63
N VAL A 6 -3.08 12.67 -1.81
CA VAL A 6 -1.98 12.19 -2.66
C VAL A 6 -0.94 13.27 -2.97
N HIS A 7 -1.39 14.52 -3.20
CA HIS A 7 -0.53 15.67 -3.49
C HIS A 7 -0.41 16.65 -2.31
N ALA A 8 -0.98 16.31 -1.14
CA ALA A 8 -1.09 17.24 -0.03
C ALA A 8 0.15 17.11 0.88
N PRO A 9 0.78 18.25 1.26
CA PRO A 9 1.96 18.23 2.13
C PRO A 9 1.66 17.70 3.55
N ASP A 10 0.38 17.65 3.94
CA ASP A 10 -0.09 17.21 5.25
C ASP A 10 -0.43 15.72 5.32
N LEU A 11 -0.13 14.91 4.29
CA LEU A 11 -0.42 13.46 4.25
C LEU A 11 0.01 12.75 5.54
N TYR A 12 1.23 13.03 6.03
CA TYR A 12 1.73 12.44 7.27
C TYR A 12 0.82 12.80 8.45
N ALA A 13 0.51 14.08 8.62
CA ALA A 13 -0.30 14.58 9.73
C ALA A 13 -1.71 13.96 9.71
N GLN A 14 -2.33 13.85 8.53
CA GLN A 14 -3.67 13.27 8.39
C GLN A 14 -3.69 11.77 8.69
N ALA A 15 -2.68 11.03 8.21
CA ALA A 15 -2.56 9.60 8.51
C ALA A 15 -2.29 9.38 10.01
N ALA A 16 -1.40 10.19 10.60
CA ALA A 16 -1.07 10.13 12.01
C ALA A 16 -2.28 10.44 12.89
N LEU A 17 -3.04 11.51 12.57
CA LEU A 17 -4.28 11.87 13.27
C LEU A 17 -5.29 10.74 13.20
N SER A 18 -5.51 10.15 12.01
CA SER A 18 -6.41 9.02 11.83
C SER A 18 -6.01 7.81 12.67
N ALA A 19 -4.71 7.48 12.73
CA ALA A 19 -4.22 6.34 13.49
C ALA A 19 -4.25 6.57 15.01
N SER A 20 -4.01 7.82 15.45
CA SER A 20 -3.89 8.18 16.87
C SER A 20 -5.15 7.94 17.71
N VAL A 21 -6.30 7.80 17.06
CA VAL A 21 -7.58 7.49 17.72
C VAL A 21 -7.58 6.09 18.36
N THR A 22 -6.84 5.14 17.78
CA THR A 22 -6.80 3.73 18.25
C THR A 22 -5.41 3.24 18.60
N HIS A 23 -4.36 3.88 18.09
CA HIS A 23 -2.97 3.50 18.33
C HIS A 23 -2.23 4.61 19.05
N VAL A 24 -1.64 4.29 20.21
CA VAL A 24 -0.84 5.23 21.01
C VAL A 24 0.65 5.12 20.69
N HIS A 25 1.10 3.95 20.22
CA HIS A 25 2.53 3.70 20.03
C HIS A 25 3.07 4.48 18.81
N PRO A 26 4.16 5.26 18.94
CA PRO A 26 4.67 6.10 17.84
C PRO A 26 5.00 5.33 16.57
N VAL A 27 5.57 4.13 16.69
CA VAL A 27 5.87 3.26 15.53
C VAL A 27 4.61 2.86 14.77
N ALA A 28 3.48 2.63 15.46
CA ALA A 28 2.20 2.29 14.83
C ALA A 28 1.63 3.48 14.03
N ILE A 29 1.68 4.68 14.61
CA ILE A 29 1.25 5.92 13.98
C ILE A 29 2.10 6.21 12.74
N ASP A 30 3.43 6.11 12.85
CA ASP A 30 4.37 6.29 11.76
C ASP A 30 4.14 5.25 10.64
N GLY A 31 3.95 3.98 11.00
CA GLY A 31 3.63 2.92 10.04
C GLY A 31 2.36 3.19 9.23
N ALA A 32 1.30 3.71 9.86
CA ALA A 32 0.09 4.12 9.15
C ALA A 32 0.36 5.25 8.14
N ALA A 33 1.19 6.22 8.51
CA ALA A 33 1.60 7.29 7.60
C ALA A 33 2.46 6.78 6.44
N VAL A 34 3.42 5.90 6.70
CA VAL A 34 4.28 5.30 5.67
C VAL A 34 3.47 4.43 4.71
N LEU A 35 2.51 3.64 5.19
CA LEU A 35 1.60 2.88 4.32
C LEU A 35 0.78 3.83 3.42
N ALA A 36 0.27 4.93 3.99
CA ALA A 36 -0.45 5.93 3.20
C ALA A 36 0.44 6.56 2.11
N LYS A 37 1.70 6.86 2.43
CA LYS A 37 2.69 7.36 1.46
C LYS A 37 3.03 6.31 0.40
N ALA A 38 3.18 5.04 0.76
CA ALA A 38 3.43 3.95 -0.17
C ALA A 38 2.32 3.84 -1.22
N VAL A 39 1.06 3.88 -0.78
CA VAL A 39 -0.12 3.90 -1.66
C VAL A 39 -0.15 5.17 -2.52
N ALA A 40 0.11 6.35 -1.95
CA ALA A 40 0.12 7.61 -2.70
C ALA A 40 1.14 7.59 -3.86
N LEU A 41 2.36 7.11 -3.60
CA LEU A 41 3.42 7.08 -4.62
C LEU A 41 3.15 6.10 -5.77
N VAL A 42 2.46 4.98 -5.51
CA VAL A 42 2.11 4.04 -6.58
C VAL A 42 0.94 4.54 -7.43
N LEU A 43 0.05 5.38 -6.88
CA LEU A 43 -1.02 6.02 -7.64
C LEU A 43 -0.52 7.05 -8.66
N GLU A 44 0.67 7.62 -8.43
CA GLU A 44 1.32 8.57 -9.33
C GLU A 44 2.13 7.89 -10.44
N GLN A 45 2.35 6.58 -10.34
CA GLN A 45 3.11 5.81 -11.33
C GLN A 45 2.20 5.14 -12.35
N PRO A 46 2.46 5.29 -13.66
CA PRO A 46 1.78 4.50 -14.67
C PRO A 46 2.08 3.00 -14.49
N ALA A 47 1.04 2.16 -14.50
CA ALA A 47 1.19 0.71 -14.41
C ALA A 47 1.92 0.08 -15.62
N CYS A 48 2.14 0.85 -16.69
CA CYS A 48 2.78 0.39 -17.94
C CYS A 48 4.31 0.59 -17.97
N THR A 49 4.91 1.22 -16.96
CA THR A 49 6.38 1.34 -16.86
C THR A 49 6.94 0.35 -15.85
N SER A 50 8.20 -0.04 -16.03
CA SER A 50 8.94 -0.79 -15.01
C SER A 50 8.85 -0.03 -13.68
N PHE A 51 8.38 -0.69 -12.63
CA PHE A 51 8.23 -0.08 -11.32
C PHE A 51 9.57 0.45 -10.79
N ALA A 52 9.64 1.76 -10.52
CA ALA A 52 10.85 2.42 -10.06
C ALA A 52 11.05 2.21 -8.54
N TRP A 53 11.39 0.99 -8.15
CA TRP A 53 11.43 0.59 -6.74
C TRP A 53 12.48 1.34 -5.90
N GLN A 54 13.61 1.74 -6.49
CA GLN A 54 14.69 2.39 -5.76
C GLN A 54 14.26 3.78 -5.22
N PRO A 55 13.82 4.73 -6.07
CA PRO A 55 13.28 6.01 -5.60
C PRO A 55 12.11 5.83 -4.64
N TRP A 56 11.23 4.86 -4.91
CA TRP A 56 10.08 4.59 -4.05
C TRP A 56 10.49 4.19 -2.63
N MET A 57 11.43 3.25 -2.48
CA MET A 57 11.92 2.85 -1.16
C MET A 57 12.70 3.96 -0.46
N GLU A 58 13.46 4.78 -1.20
CA GLU A 58 14.19 5.92 -0.63
C GLU A 58 13.26 6.97 -0.05
N GLU A 59 12.19 7.30 -0.79
CA GLU A 59 11.15 8.22 -0.32
C GLU A 59 10.46 7.69 0.94
N LEU A 60 10.12 6.39 1.00
CA LEU A 60 9.49 5.80 2.20
C LEU A 60 10.41 5.84 3.42
N ILE A 61 11.70 5.55 3.24
CA ILE A 61 12.70 5.63 4.31
C ILE A 61 12.83 7.08 4.80
N ALA A 62 12.90 8.06 3.89
CA ALA A 62 13.01 9.47 4.23
C ALA A 62 11.73 10.03 4.89
N PHE A 63 10.56 9.50 4.51
CA PHE A 63 9.26 9.93 5.02
C PHE A 63 8.94 9.39 6.43
N SER A 64 9.46 8.20 6.77
CA SER A 64 9.26 7.59 8.09
C SER A 64 9.96 8.37 9.20
N GLN A 65 9.33 8.49 10.37
CA GLN A 65 9.82 9.33 11.48
C GLN A 65 10.43 8.54 12.64
N THR A 66 10.15 7.24 12.76
CA THR A 66 10.65 6.41 13.86
C THR A 66 11.85 5.58 13.43
N HIS A 67 12.85 5.51 14.32
CA HIS A 67 14.09 4.77 14.05
C HIS A 67 13.83 3.28 13.78
N GLU A 68 12.91 2.65 14.50
CA GLU A 68 12.63 1.23 14.37
C GLU A 68 12.04 0.88 13.00
N LEU A 69 11.07 1.69 12.53
CA LEU A 69 10.51 1.50 11.20
C LEU A 69 11.53 1.83 10.11
N GLN A 70 12.29 2.93 10.23
CA GLN A 70 13.37 3.27 9.30
C GLN A 70 14.39 2.14 9.14
N LYS A 71 14.79 1.52 10.24
CA LYS A 71 15.73 0.39 10.24
C LYS A 71 15.17 -0.79 9.44
N GLN A 72 13.90 -1.10 9.62
CA GLN A 72 13.23 -2.20 8.91
C GLN A 72 13.01 -1.88 7.43
N LEU A 73 12.63 -0.66 7.07
CA LEU A 73 12.53 -0.23 5.67
C LEU A 73 13.88 -0.31 4.95
N ARG A 74 14.98 0.07 5.62
CA ARG A 74 16.34 -0.11 5.08
C ARG A 74 16.69 -1.60 4.93
N MET A 75 16.24 -2.46 5.83
CA MET A 75 16.39 -3.91 5.71
C MET A 75 15.63 -4.43 4.48
N THR A 76 14.35 -4.07 4.32
CA THR A 76 13.54 -4.40 3.13
C THR A 76 14.26 -4.03 1.84
N LYS A 77 14.77 -2.80 1.74
CA LYS A 77 15.54 -2.32 0.58
C LYS A 77 16.75 -3.21 0.30
N ARG A 78 17.52 -3.57 1.34
CA ARG A 78 18.74 -4.39 1.23
C ARG A 78 18.43 -5.82 0.80
N LEU A 79 17.44 -6.47 1.43
CA LEU A 79 17.06 -7.85 1.12
C LEU A 79 16.53 -7.96 -0.31
N PHE A 80 15.73 -6.99 -0.75
CA PHE A 80 15.19 -6.96 -2.11
C PHE A 80 16.30 -6.75 -3.13
N ALA A 81 17.22 -5.81 -2.87
CA ALA A 81 18.39 -5.57 -3.72
C ALA A 81 19.31 -6.81 -3.84
N ALA A 82 19.35 -7.65 -2.80
CA ALA A 82 20.07 -8.92 -2.80
C ALA A 82 19.32 -10.07 -3.50
N GLY A 83 18.07 -9.84 -3.96
CA GLY A 83 17.27 -10.86 -4.63
C GLY A 83 16.78 -11.98 -3.72
N LEU A 84 16.65 -11.74 -2.41
CA LEU A 84 16.26 -12.77 -1.46
C LEU A 84 14.84 -13.27 -1.75
N ASN A 85 14.61 -14.58 -1.65
CA ASN A 85 13.26 -15.12 -1.81
C ASN A 85 12.37 -14.70 -0.61
N PRO A 86 11.08 -14.35 -0.80
CA PRO A 86 10.16 -13.98 0.29
C PRO A 86 10.12 -14.99 1.44
N LYS A 87 10.25 -16.28 1.12
CA LYS A 87 10.31 -17.38 2.10
C LYS A 87 11.43 -17.21 3.13
N PHE A 88 12.53 -16.59 2.76
CA PHE A 88 13.65 -16.30 3.66
C PHE A 88 13.64 -14.85 4.15
N ALA A 89 13.07 -13.92 3.39
CA ALA A 89 12.97 -12.52 3.80
C ALA A 89 12.11 -12.34 5.06
N VAL A 90 11.09 -13.19 5.24
CA VAL A 90 10.22 -13.16 6.42
C VAL A 90 10.98 -13.38 7.72
N ASP A 91 12.06 -14.17 7.72
CA ASP A 91 12.87 -14.43 8.92
C ASP A 91 13.64 -13.19 9.40
N TYR A 92 13.87 -12.22 8.50
CA TYR A 92 14.58 -10.98 8.80
C TYR A 92 13.64 -9.80 9.06
N LEU A 93 12.54 -9.72 8.30
CA LEU A 93 11.57 -8.62 8.39
C LEU A 93 10.52 -8.87 9.47
N GLY A 94 10.24 -10.15 9.78
CA GLY A 94 9.08 -10.54 10.56
C GLY A 94 7.78 -10.47 9.76
N CYS A 95 6.71 -10.92 10.41
CA CYS A 95 5.35 -10.84 9.88
C CYS A 95 4.29 -10.82 10.99
N GLY A 96 4.68 -10.36 12.18
CA GLY A 96 3.79 -10.23 13.32
C GLY A 96 2.87 -9.00 13.23
N SER A 97 2.03 -8.85 14.25
CA SER A 97 1.07 -7.76 14.37
C SER A 97 1.69 -6.37 14.54
N ALA A 98 2.97 -6.29 14.92
CA ALA A 98 3.68 -5.04 15.02
C ALA A 98 3.96 -4.45 13.62
N VAL A 99 3.64 -3.17 13.41
CA VAL A 99 3.75 -2.56 12.07
C VAL A 99 5.18 -2.52 11.51
N HIS A 100 6.20 -2.50 12.38
CA HIS A 100 7.60 -2.56 11.96
C HIS A 100 8.02 -3.97 11.50
N GLU A 101 7.13 -4.95 11.58
CA GLU A 101 7.30 -6.27 10.98
C GLU A 101 6.38 -6.44 9.76
N SER A 102 5.08 -6.19 9.94
CA SER A 102 4.07 -6.41 8.89
C SER A 102 4.20 -5.49 7.68
N LEU A 103 4.39 -4.18 7.89
CA LEU A 103 4.50 -3.22 6.78
C LEU A 103 5.75 -3.47 5.92
N PRO A 104 6.97 -3.64 6.48
CA PRO A 104 8.16 -4.00 5.72
C PRO A 104 7.99 -5.24 4.84
N PHE A 105 7.32 -6.29 5.33
CA PHE A 105 7.06 -7.50 4.54
C PHE A 105 5.97 -7.30 3.49
N ALA A 106 4.91 -6.53 3.78
CA ALA A 106 3.91 -6.18 2.78
C ALA A 106 4.51 -5.39 1.60
N LEU A 107 5.41 -4.43 1.88
CA LEU A 107 6.18 -3.71 0.87
C LEU A 107 7.07 -4.70 0.08
N TYR A 108 7.72 -5.64 0.76
CA TYR A 108 8.56 -6.67 0.13
C TYR A 108 7.76 -7.54 -0.85
N ALA A 109 6.58 -8.01 -0.46
CA ALA A 109 5.70 -8.82 -1.29
C ALA A 109 5.31 -8.09 -2.59
N PHE A 110 4.99 -6.80 -2.48
CA PHE A 110 4.71 -5.95 -3.64
C PHE A 110 5.94 -5.78 -4.54
N LEU A 111 7.11 -5.49 -3.97
CA LEU A 111 8.36 -5.37 -4.73
C LEU A 111 8.74 -6.65 -5.47
N TYR A 112 8.46 -7.81 -4.88
CA TYR A 112 8.76 -9.11 -5.47
C TYR A 112 7.78 -9.50 -6.59
N HIS A 113 6.52 -9.02 -6.51
CA HIS A 113 5.47 -9.28 -7.50
C HIS A 113 4.81 -7.98 -8.01
N PRO A 114 5.56 -7.03 -8.58
CA PRO A 114 5.03 -5.71 -8.94
C PRO A 114 4.10 -5.78 -10.15
N THR A 115 4.10 -6.89 -10.90
CA THR A 115 3.31 -7.07 -12.12
C THR A 115 2.05 -7.91 -11.92
N SER A 116 1.78 -8.39 -10.71
CA SER A 116 0.64 -9.26 -10.44
C SER A 116 0.07 -9.03 -9.05
N PHE A 117 -1.14 -8.44 -9.00
CA PHE A 117 -1.92 -8.32 -7.77
C PHE A 117 -2.10 -9.66 -7.07
N GLU A 118 -2.47 -10.71 -7.83
CA GLU A 118 -2.70 -12.04 -7.30
C GLU A 118 -1.45 -12.63 -6.65
N GLN A 119 -0.30 -12.60 -7.33
CA GLN A 119 0.93 -13.13 -6.76
C GLN A 119 1.43 -12.30 -5.57
N CYS A 120 1.30 -10.97 -5.62
CA CYS A 120 1.62 -10.09 -4.50
C CYS A 120 0.78 -10.45 -3.26
N LEU A 121 -0.54 -10.55 -3.42
CA LEU A 121 -1.45 -10.85 -2.32
C LEU A 121 -1.20 -12.25 -1.76
N LEU A 122 -1.04 -13.26 -2.64
CA LEU A 122 -0.70 -14.62 -2.23
C LEU A 122 0.63 -14.67 -1.47
N CYS A 123 1.66 -13.97 -1.95
CA CYS A 123 2.94 -13.90 -1.25
C CYS A 123 2.80 -13.35 0.17
N ALA A 124 2.04 -12.27 0.34
CA ALA A 124 1.81 -11.65 1.65
C ALA A 124 1.04 -12.58 2.60
N VAL A 125 -0.08 -13.16 2.15
CA VAL A 125 -0.92 -14.00 3.02
C VAL A 125 -0.34 -15.38 3.27
N THR A 126 0.55 -15.90 2.42
CA THR A 126 1.13 -17.25 2.62
C THR A 126 2.26 -17.29 3.64
N HIS A 127 2.95 -16.17 3.85
CA HIS A 127 4.11 -16.10 4.76
C HIS A 127 3.81 -15.39 6.08
N GLY A 128 2.69 -14.69 6.18
CA GLY A 128 2.28 -14.00 7.40
C GLY A 128 1.81 -14.93 8.51
N VAL A 129 1.94 -14.49 9.76
CA VAL A 129 1.16 -15.04 10.88
C VAL A 129 -0.21 -14.35 10.95
N GLU A 130 -0.24 -13.03 10.75
CA GLU A 130 -1.44 -12.19 10.69
C GLU A 130 -1.86 -11.97 9.23
N HIS A 131 -2.49 -12.99 8.63
CA HIS A 131 -2.78 -13.05 7.20
C HIS A 131 -3.65 -11.89 6.71
N ALA A 132 -4.62 -11.44 7.51
CA ALA A 132 -5.59 -10.43 7.10
C ALA A 132 -4.95 -9.05 7.00
N GLU A 133 -4.15 -8.66 7.99
CA GLU A 133 -3.45 -7.38 8.07
C GLU A 133 -2.42 -7.25 6.94
N LEU A 134 -1.58 -8.29 6.75
CA LEU A 134 -0.61 -8.31 5.67
C LEU A 134 -1.30 -8.27 4.30
N GLY A 135 -2.36 -9.06 4.13
CA GLY A 135 -3.16 -9.05 2.91
C GLY A 135 -3.79 -7.68 2.63
N ALA A 136 -4.28 -6.99 3.66
CA ALA A 136 -4.86 -5.66 3.53
C ALA A 136 -3.80 -4.61 3.12
N MET A 137 -2.61 -4.63 3.76
CA MET A 137 -1.53 -3.70 3.41
C MET A 137 -1.00 -3.94 1.99
N ALA A 138 -0.66 -5.18 1.66
CA ALA A 138 -0.15 -5.55 0.35
C ALA A 138 -1.21 -5.32 -0.74
N GLY A 139 -2.46 -5.69 -0.47
CA GLY A 139 -3.60 -5.48 -1.37
C GLY A 139 -3.90 -4.00 -1.60
N ALA A 140 -3.76 -3.13 -0.59
CA ALA A 140 -3.93 -1.70 -0.76
C ALA A 140 -2.87 -1.11 -1.72
N ILE A 141 -1.61 -1.52 -1.57
CA ILE A 141 -0.50 -1.07 -2.44
C ILE A 141 -0.67 -1.61 -3.86
N ALA A 142 -0.81 -2.94 -4.00
CA ALA A 142 -0.92 -3.59 -5.30
C ALA A 142 -2.22 -3.19 -6.03
N GLY A 143 -3.34 -3.06 -5.32
CA GLY A 143 -4.62 -2.64 -5.88
C GLY A 143 -4.59 -1.19 -6.37
N ALA A 144 -3.91 -0.31 -5.64
CA ALA A 144 -3.68 1.07 -6.08
C ALA A 144 -2.81 1.12 -7.35
N TYR A 145 -1.76 0.30 -7.43
CA TYR A 145 -0.86 0.25 -8.58
C TYR A 145 -1.51 -0.36 -9.84
N HIS A 146 -2.25 -1.47 -9.68
CA HIS A 146 -2.83 -2.21 -10.80
C HIS A 146 -4.22 -1.72 -11.22
N GLY A 147 -4.91 -0.97 -10.35
CA GLY A 147 -6.30 -0.59 -10.55
C GLY A 147 -7.26 -1.78 -10.50
N ILE A 148 -8.55 -1.50 -10.66
CA ILE A 148 -9.63 -2.51 -10.54
C ILE A 148 -9.50 -3.64 -11.57
N ALA A 149 -8.96 -3.34 -12.76
CA ALA A 149 -8.81 -4.29 -13.85
C ALA A 149 -7.72 -5.34 -13.57
N GLY A 150 -6.72 -5.00 -12.75
CA GLY A 150 -5.67 -5.96 -12.36
C GLY A 150 -6.07 -6.88 -11.20
N ILE A 151 -7.23 -6.67 -10.57
CA ILE A 151 -7.74 -7.55 -9.51
C ILE A 151 -8.61 -8.66 -10.13
N PRO A 152 -8.31 -9.95 -9.87
CA PRO A 152 -9.07 -11.07 -10.41
C PRO A 152 -10.58 -10.93 -10.15
N GLN A 153 -11.37 -10.98 -11.22
CA GLN A 153 -12.82 -10.82 -11.10
C GLN A 153 -13.44 -11.86 -10.15
N GLY A 154 -13.00 -13.11 -10.23
CA GLY A 154 -13.50 -14.17 -9.36
C GLY A 154 -13.18 -13.99 -7.87
N TRP A 155 -12.26 -13.10 -7.51
CA TRP A 155 -12.02 -12.70 -6.13
C TRP A 155 -12.93 -11.53 -5.73
N ARG A 156 -13.10 -10.54 -6.62
CA ARG A 156 -13.99 -9.39 -6.38
C ARG A 156 -15.44 -9.82 -6.14
N THR A 157 -15.95 -10.74 -6.94
CA THR A 157 -17.33 -11.25 -6.81
C THR A 157 -17.58 -12.10 -5.57
N LYS A 158 -16.53 -12.42 -4.81
CA LYS A 158 -16.62 -13.16 -3.54
C LYS A 158 -16.47 -12.25 -2.32
N LEU A 159 -16.24 -10.94 -2.52
CA LEU A 159 -16.15 -9.99 -1.42
C LEU A 159 -17.53 -9.76 -0.81
N ASP A 160 -17.59 -9.86 0.51
CA ASP A 160 -18.75 -9.38 1.24
C ASP A 160 -18.93 -7.88 0.99
N ASN A 161 -20.17 -7.47 0.74
CA ASN A 161 -20.53 -6.08 0.45
C ASN A 161 -19.80 -5.48 -0.77
N GLU A 162 -19.49 -6.29 -1.80
CA GLU A 162 -18.82 -5.84 -3.05
C GLU A 162 -19.41 -4.52 -3.58
N ALA A 163 -20.73 -4.44 -3.75
CA ALA A 163 -21.40 -3.25 -4.29
C ALA A 163 -21.21 -1.99 -3.42
N TYR A 164 -21.18 -2.15 -2.10
CA TYR A 164 -20.93 -1.04 -1.18
C TYR A 164 -19.48 -0.57 -1.24
N LEU A 165 -18.52 -1.50 -1.27
CA LEU A 165 -17.10 -1.19 -1.40
C LEU A 165 -16.80 -0.47 -2.73
N GLU A 166 -17.40 -0.92 -3.83
CA GLU A 166 -17.29 -0.26 -5.13
C GLU A 166 -17.87 1.15 -5.09
N GLN A 167 -19.07 1.33 -4.51
CA GLN A 167 -19.67 2.66 -4.34
C GLN A 167 -18.80 3.59 -3.50
N LEU A 168 -18.19 3.07 -2.41
CA LEU A 168 -17.32 3.84 -1.55
C LEU A 168 -16.03 4.25 -2.27
N ALA A 169 -15.44 3.36 -3.06
CA ALA A 169 -14.27 3.66 -3.89
C ALA A 169 -14.58 4.76 -4.92
N CYS A 170 -15.73 4.67 -5.61
CA CYS A 170 -16.17 5.71 -6.54
C CYS A 170 -16.37 7.07 -5.86
N LYS A 171 -17.04 7.11 -4.70
CA LYS A 171 -17.22 8.35 -3.92
C LYS A 171 -15.88 8.95 -3.51
N LEU A 172 -14.97 8.13 -3.00
CA LEU A 172 -13.63 8.57 -2.60
C LEU A 172 -12.85 9.16 -3.78
N ALA A 173 -12.91 8.53 -4.95
CA ALA A 173 -12.30 9.02 -6.17
C ALA A 173 -12.88 10.38 -6.60
N GLN A 174 -14.21 10.52 -6.56
CA GLN A 174 -14.89 11.77 -6.88
C GLN A 174 -14.50 12.90 -5.90
N THR A 175 -14.51 12.62 -4.59
CA THR A 175 -14.15 13.63 -3.58
C THR A 175 -12.68 14.04 -3.72
N ALA A 176 -11.77 13.09 -3.98
CA ALA A 176 -10.36 13.38 -4.23
C ALA A 176 -10.15 14.24 -5.47
N ALA A 177 -10.87 13.96 -6.57
CA ALA A 177 -10.81 14.77 -7.80
C ALA A 177 -11.30 16.20 -7.56
N THR A 178 -12.38 16.39 -6.79
CA THR A 178 -12.90 17.72 -6.46
C THR A 178 -11.98 18.52 -5.54
N ALA A 179 -11.28 17.85 -4.62
CA ALA A 179 -10.39 18.52 -3.67
C ALA A 179 -9.04 18.93 -4.30
N ASN A 180 -8.54 18.14 -5.26
CA ASN A 180 -7.19 18.32 -5.81
C ASN A 180 -7.14 19.02 -7.18
N GLY A 181 -8.29 19.43 -7.75
CA GLY A 181 -8.35 20.18 -9.01
C GLY A 181 -7.97 19.39 -10.28
N ASN A 182 -7.48 18.16 -10.14
CA ASN A 182 -7.30 17.18 -11.20
C ASN A 182 -7.71 15.79 -10.67
N PRO A 183 -8.50 15.01 -11.43
CA PRO A 183 -8.74 13.62 -11.07
C PRO A 183 -7.40 12.86 -11.11
N PRO A 184 -7.01 12.15 -10.05
CA PRO A 184 -5.83 11.29 -10.10
C PRO A 184 -5.99 10.26 -11.23
N TYR A 185 -4.89 9.82 -11.84
CA TYR A 185 -4.91 8.96 -13.05
C TYR A 185 -5.79 7.71 -12.91
N PHE A 186 -6.01 7.20 -11.69
CA PHE A 186 -6.91 6.09 -11.42
C PHE A 186 -8.41 6.43 -11.62
N ALA A 187 -8.84 7.67 -11.40
CA ALA A 187 -10.26 8.04 -11.45
C ALA A 187 -10.88 7.80 -12.84
N THR A 188 -10.10 7.96 -13.92
CA THR A 188 -10.56 7.70 -15.29
C THR A 188 -10.80 6.21 -15.57
N GLN A 189 -10.01 5.30 -14.96
CA GLN A 189 -10.21 3.85 -15.10
C GLN A 189 -11.44 3.33 -14.31
N TRP A 190 -11.76 3.97 -13.18
CA TRP A 190 -12.91 3.60 -12.35
C TRP A 190 -14.22 4.22 -12.82
N MET A 191 -14.18 5.43 -13.41
CA MET A 191 -15.38 6.11 -13.93
C MET A 191 -15.79 5.60 -15.32
N GLY A 192 -14.89 4.99 -16.09
CA GLY A 192 -15.16 4.51 -17.45
C GLY A 192 -16.18 3.36 -17.57
N LYS A 193 -16.63 2.77 -16.46
CA LYS A 193 -17.72 1.78 -16.43
C LYS A 193 -19.13 2.38 -16.38
N TRP A 194 -19.26 3.69 -16.16
CA TRP A 194 -20.53 4.34 -15.85
C TRP A 194 -20.92 5.46 -16.83
N ASN A 195 -20.43 5.38 -18.07
CA ASN A 195 -20.96 6.12 -19.22
C ASN A 195 -21.58 5.13 -20.21
#